data_AF-A0AAE3VTW9-F1
#
_entry.id   AF-A0AAE3VTW9-F1
#
_cell.length_a   1.000
_cell.length_b   1.000
_cell.length_c   1.000
_cell.angle_alpha   90.00
_cell.angle_beta   90.00
_cell.angle_gamma   90.00
#
_symmetry.space_group_name_H-M   'P 1'
#
loop_
_entity.id
_entity.type
_entity.pdbx_description
1 polymer ?
#
loop_
_entity_poly.entity_id
_entity_poly.type
_entity_poly.pdbx_seq_one_letter_code
_entity_poly.pdbx_strand_id
1 'polypeptide(L)'
;MTVSIAAAAAMAACDAINGFIDAGASAGTLVIYEGTRPASVATAIGAQTALVTLTLGDPAFAAAVDTTAGGHATANPVDPVQAGASGTAQFFRIFDGDGDAVIDGDVTDTAGNGDLKLSSTAVVAGIDVTVVSLTTTMPKSAA
;
A
#
# COMPACT_ATOMS: atom_id res chain seq x y z
N MET A 1 9.28 -12.27 19.93
CA MET A 1 9.00 -13.53 19.21
C MET A 1 10.26 -13.91 18.43
N THR A 2 10.74 -15.15 18.53
CA THR A 2 12.04 -15.62 17.96
C THR A 2 11.86 -16.50 16.72
N VAL A 3 10.72 -16.39 16.03
CA VAL A 3 10.44 -17.19 14.83
C VAL A 3 11.23 -16.60 13.66
N SER A 4 11.99 -17.45 12.96
CA SER A 4 12.67 -17.12 11.70
C SER A 4 12.05 -17.92 10.56
N ILE A 5 11.93 -17.29 9.39
CA ILE A 5 11.38 -17.93 8.18
C ILE A 5 12.41 -17.89 7.06
N ALA A 6 12.33 -18.86 6.14
CA ALA A 6 13.17 -18.87 4.95
C ALA A 6 12.80 -17.72 4.01
N ALA A 7 13.77 -17.24 3.21
CA ALA A 7 13.54 -16.19 2.21
C ALA A 7 12.40 -16.53 1.24
N ALA A 8 12.33 -17.79 0.78
CA ALA A 8 11.24 -18.26 -0.07
C ALA A 8 9.86 -18.15 0.59
N ALA A 9 9.75 -18.37 1.90
CA ALA A 9 8.49 -18.21 2.61
C ALA A 9 8.09 -16.74 2.74
N ALA A 10 9.06 -15.84 2.93
CA ALA A 10 8.81 -14.40 2.96
C ALA A 10 8.34 -13.86 1.60
N MET A 11 8.99 -14.29 0.51
CA MET A 11 8.57 -13.94 -0.86
C MET A 11 7.17 -14.47 -1.16
N ALA A 12 6.89 -15.74 -0.85
CA ALA A 12 5.58 -16.34 -1.06
C ALA A 12 4.47 -15.62 -0.27
N ALA A 13 4.77 -15.10 0.93
CA ALA A 13 3.82 -14.30 1.70
C ALA A 13 3.52 -12.96 1.01
N CYS A 14 4.53 -12.27 0.47
CA CYS A 14 4.32 -11.07 -0.35
C CYS A 14 3.51 -11.37 -1.61
N ASP A 15 3.84 -12.42 -2.34
CA ASP A 15 3.11 -12.81 -3.56
C ASP A 15 1.66 -13.16 -3.25
N ALA A 16 1.39 -13.80 -2.09
CA ALA A 16 0.03 -14.09 -1.65
C ALA A 16 -0.77 -12.81 -1.38
N ILE A 17 -0.16 -11.81 -0.72
CA ILE A 17 -0.81 -10.51 -0.48
C ILE A 17 -1.15 -9.83 -1.81
N ASN A 18 -0.21 -9.81 -2.75
CA ASN A 18 -0.45 -9.25 -4.09
C ASN A 18 -1.57 -10.01 -4.80
N GLY A 19 -1.61 -11.33 -4.69
CA GLY A 19 -2.70 -12.15 -5.23
C GLY A 19 -4.07 -11.86 -4.61
N PHE A 20 -4.14 -11.44 -3.34
CA PHE A 20 -5.39 -10.95 -2.74
C PHE A 20 -5.76 -9.55 -3.24
N ILE A 21 -4.79 -8.67 -3.51
CA ILE A 21 -5.05 -7.35 -4.11
C ILE A 21 -5.59 -7.47 -5.53
N ASP A 22 -5.05 -8.41 -6.30
CA ASP A 22 -5.46 -8.70 -7.68
C ASP A 22 -6.71 -9.62 -7.74
N ALA A 23 -7.32 -9.95 -6.60
CA ALA A 23 -8.55 -10.74 -6.57
C ALA A 23 -9.76 -9.90 -7.01
N GLY A 24 -10.82 -10.59 -7.44
CA GLY A 24 -12.09 -9.98 -7.84
C GLY A 24 -12.22 -9.72 -9.33
N ALA A 25 -13.30 -9.05 -9.71
CA ALA A 25 -13.64 -8.81 -11.12
C ALA A 25 -13.07 -7.51 -11.70
N SER A 26 -12.53 -6.63 -10.85
CA SER A 26 -11.97 -5.33 -11.21
C SER A 26 -10.54 -5.19 -10.69
N ALA A 27 -9.82 -4.16 -11.13
CA ALA A 27 -8.52 -3.85 -10.55
C ALA A 27 -8.67 -3.36 -9.10
N GLY A 28 -7.72 -3.72 -8.23
CA GLY A 28 -7.66 -3.22 -6.87
C GLY A 28 -7.50 -1.70 -6.79
N THR A 29 -7.85 -1.12 -5.64
CA THR A 29 -7.79 0.33 -5.42
C THR A 29 -6.93 0.71 -4.23
N LEU A 30 -6.13 1.75 -4.39
CA LEU A 30 -5.33 2.38 -3.34
C LEU A 30 -6.05 3.64 -2.86
N VAL A 31 -6.41 3.70 -1.59
CA VAL A 31 -7.01 4.90 -0.98
C VAL A 31 -6.08 5.48 0.06
N ILE A 32 -5.80 6.76 -0.06
CA ILE A 32 -4.90 7.51 0.85
C ILE A 32 -5.75 8.35 1.79
N TYR A 33 -5.43 8.31 3.08
CA TYR A 33 -6.23 8.92 4.13
C TYR A 33 -5.44 9.89 5.01
N GLU A 34 -6.16 10.88 5.52
CA GLU A 34 -5.79 11.65 6.70
C GLU A 34 -6.48 11.09 7.95
N GLY A 35 -5.77 11.14 9.08
CA GLY A 35 -6.26 10.71 10.39
C GLY A 35 -5.51 9.49 10.90
N THR A 36 -5.94 8.97 12.05
CA THR A 36 -5.31 7.82 12.69
C THR A 36 -5.70 6.53 11.96
N ARG A 37 -4.71 5.78 11.47
CA ARG A 37 -4.90 4.44 10.90
C ARG A 37 -5.69 3.54 11.87
N PRO A 38 -6.73 2.84 11.42
CA PRO A 38 -7.41 1.83 12.24
C PRO A 38 -6.43 0.76 12.75
N ALA A 39 -6.70 0.17 13.92
CA ALA A 39 -5.83 -0.87 14.49
C ALA A 39 -5.83 -2.20 13.70
N SER A 40 -6.78 -2.37 12.79
CA SER A 40 -6.93 -3.56 11.94
C SER A 40 -7.47 -3.15 10.58
N VAL A 41 -6.99 -3.83 9.53
CA VAL A 41 -7.48 -3.67 8.15
C VAL A 41 -8.98 -4.00 8.03
N ALA A 42 -9.48 -4.91 8.87
CA ALA A 42 -10.90 -5.28 8.90
C ALA A 42 -11.80 -4.20 9.55
N THR A 43 -11.22 -3.23 10.27
CA THR A 43 -11.99 -2.14 10.85
C THR A 43 -12.36 -1.15 9.76
N ALA A 44 -13.65 -0.90 9.57
CA ALA A 44 -14.14 0.07 8.60
C ALA A 44 -13.56 1.48 8.84
N ILE A 45 -13.40 2.24 7.75
CA ILE A 45 -13.04 3.65 7.82
C ILE A 45 -14.20 4.42 8.46
N GLY A 46 -13.91 5.23 9.46
CA GLY A 46 -14.89 6.00 10.22
C GLY A 46 -14.56 7.49 10.22
N ALA A 47 -13.70 7.92 11.15
CA ALA A 47 -13.37 9.33 11.33
C ALA A 47 -12.27 9.85 10.36
N GLN A 48 -11.66 8.95 9.58
CA GLN A 48 -10.58 9.30 8.67
C GLN A 48 -11.13 9.91 7.37
N THR A 49 -10.39 10.85 6.80
CA THR A 49 -10.76 11.53 5.56
C THR A 49 -10.05 10.88 4.39
N ALA A 50 -10.80 10.40 3.39
CA ALA A 50 -10.21 9.95 2.12
C ALA A 50 -9.72 11.17 1.33
N LEU A 51 -8.43 11.19 1.00
CA LEU A 51 -7.81 12.28 0.25
C LEU A 51 -7.82 12.01 -1.25
N VAL A 52 -7.49 10.79 -1.65
CA VAL A 52 -7.44 10.36 -3.06
C VAL A 52 -7.67 8.85 -3.16
N THR A 53 -8.26 8.42 -4.26
CA THR A 53 -8.45 7.03 -4.64
C THR A 53 -7.79 6.80 -6.00
N LEU A 54 -6.85 5.87 -6.07
CA LEU A 54 -6.13 5.50 -7.27
C LEU A 54 -6.48 4.05 -7.64
N THR A 55 -6.68 3.79 -8.93
CA THR A 55 -6.85 2.42 -9.44
C THR A 55 -5.47 1.82 -9.69
N LEU A 56 -5.22 0.63 -9.17
CA LEU A 56 -3.98 -0.09 -9.41
C LEU A 56 -4.02 -0.78 -10.78
N GLY A 57 -2.86 -1.20 -11.28
CA GLY A 57 -2.82 -2.13 -12.40
C GLY A 57 -3.38 -3.50 -12.02
N ASP A 58 -3.66 -4.33 -13.03
CA ASP A 58 -3.92 -5.76 -12.86
C ASP A 58 -2.95 -6.51 -13.79
N PRO A 59 -1.84 -7.07 -13.26
CA PRO A 59 -1.49 -7.18 -11.84
C PRO A 59 -1.02 -5.86 -11.20
N ALA A 60 -1.27 -5.68 -9.90
CA ALA A 60 -0.95 -4.46 -9.15
C ALA A 60 0.53 -4.34 -8.78
N PHE A 61 1.20 -5.47 -8.51
CA PHE A 61 2.60 -5.53 -8.08
C PHE A 61 3.43 -6.44 -8.97
N ALA A 62 4.73 -6.16 -9.04
CA ALA A 62 5.69 -7.12 -9.57
C ALA A 62 5.85 -8.31 -8.61
N ALA A 63 6.35 -9.43 -9.14
CA ALA A 63 6.67 -10.60 -8.32
C ALA A 63 7.67 -10.26 -7.20
N ALA A 64 7.49 -10.88 -6.04
CA ALA A 64 8.33 -10.64 -4.88
C ALA A 64 9.78 -11.08 -5.12
N VAL A 65 10.71 -10.32 -4.56
CA VAL A 65 12.15 -10.59 -4.58
C VAL A 65 12.71 -10.70 -3.17
N ASP A 66 13.82 -11.41 -3.02
CA ASP A 66 14.53 -11.51 -1.74
C ASP A 66 15.38 -10.25 -1.51
N THR A 67 15.22 -9.64 -0.34
CA THR A 67 16.00 -8.50 0.12
C THR A 67 16.54 -8.75 1.53
N THR A 68 17.45 -7.89 1.98
CA THR A 68 17.94 -7.92 3.37
C THR A 68 16.80 -7.76 4.38
N ALA A 69 15.75 -7.01 4.04
CA ALA A 69 14.57 -6.81 4.89
C ALA A 69 13.58 -8.00 4.85
N GLY A 70 13.62 -8.82 3.80
CA GLY A 70 12.72 -9.95 3.59
C GLY A 70 12.17 -10.04 2.18
N GLY A 71 11.06 -10.75 2.03
CA GLY A 71 10.32 -10.77 0.77
C GLY A 71 9.79 -9.37 0.49
N HIS A 72 10.00 -8.87 -0.71
CA HIS A 72 9.69 -7.49 -1.08
C HIS A 72 9.06 -7.45 -2.47
N ALA A 73 7.93 -6.77 -2.59
CA ALA A 73 7.29 -6.51 -3.87
C ALA A 73 7.08 -5.00 -4.06
N THR A 74 7.27 -4.53 -5.29
CA THR A 74 7.05 -3.13 -5.67
C THR A 74 5.83 -3.06 -6.57
N ALA A 75 4.95 -2.10 -6.30
CA ALA A 75 3.79 -1.85 -7.14
C ALA A 75 4.21 -1.46 -8.56
N ASN A 76 3.42 -1.87 -9.54
CA ASN A 76 3.51 -1.33 -10.89
C ASN A 76 3.15 0.18 -10.87
N PRO A 77 3.58 0.97 -11.87
CA PRO A 77 3.27 2.38 -11.93
C PRO A 77 1.76 2.64 -11.81
N VAL A 78 1.41 3.61 -10.96
CA VAL A 78 0.02 4.06 -10.75
C VAL A 78 -0.12 5.45 -11.33
N ASP A 79 -1.11 5.64 -12.19
CA ASP A 79 -1.35 6.94 -12.81
C ASP A 79 -1.73 7.99 -11.74
N PRO A 80 -1.20 9.22 -11.82
CA PRO A 80 -1.58 10.28 -10.90
C PRO A 80 -3.08 10.60 -11.01
N VAL A 81 -3.70 10.84 -9.86
CA VAL A 81 -5.12 11.22 -9.76
C VAL A 81 -5.25 12.49 -8.92
N GLN A 82 -6.16 13.38 -9.32
CA GLN A 82 -6.49 14.58 -8.55
C GLN A 82 -7.09 14.21 -7.20
N ALA A 83 -6.58 14.83 -6.14
CA ALA A 83 -7.14 14.64 -4.81
C ALA A 83 -8.57 15.19 -4.71
N GLY A 84 -9.46 14.43 -4.05
CA GLY A 84 -10.82 14.86 -3.75
C GLY A 84 -10.92 15.74 -2.50
N ALA A 85 -9.92 15.67 -1.61
CA ALA A 85 -9.85 16.47 -0.40
C ALA A 85 -8.41 16.92 -0.13
N SER A 86 -8.27 18.04 0.60
CA SER A 86 -6.98 18.51 1.12
C SER A 86 -6.75 17.95 2.51
N GLY A 87 -5.49 17.66 2.84
CA GLY A 87 -5.13 17.12 4.15
C GLY A 87 -3.69 16.63 4.20
N THR A 88 -3.30 16.06 5.34
CA THR A 88 -2.00 15.38 5.47
C THR A 88 -2.17 13.87 5.35
N ALA A 89 -1.61 13.30 4.29
CA ALA A 89 -1.58 11.85 4.08
C ALA A 89 -0.79 11.16 5.20
N GLN A 90 -1.44 10.22 5.90
CA GLN A 90 -0.87 9.52 7.05
C GLN A 90 -0.79 8.01 6.84
N PHE A 91 -1.82 7.43 6.25
CA PHE A 91 -1.87 6.00 5.94
C PHE A 91 -2.63 5.76 4.65
N PHE A 92 -2.48 4.57 4.09
CA PHE A 92 -3.28 4.10 2.97
C PHE A 92 -3.92 2.77 3.31
N ARG A 93 -4.98 2.45 2.55
CA ARG A 93 -5.58 1.13 2.49
C ARG A 93 -5.67 0.69 1.04
N ILE A 94 -5.35 -0.57 0.77
CA ILE A 94 -5.60 -1.20 -0.51
C ILE A 94 -6.81 -2.11 -0.38
N PHE A 95 -7.72 -2.00 -1.35
CA PHE A 95 -8.86 -2.88 -1.53
C PHE A 95 -8.65 -3.72 -2.78
N ASP A 96 -9.20 -4.93 -2.79
CA ASP A 96 -9.24 -5.78 -3.98
C ASP A 96 -10.30 -5.30 -4.99
N GLY A 97 -10.45 -6.04 -6.09
CA GLY A 97 -11.40 -5.78 -7.16
C GLY A 97 -12.88 -5.90 -6.77
N ASP A 98 -13.18 -6.55 -5.65
CA ASP A 98 -14.53 -6.70 -5.10
C ASP A 98 -14.82 -5.67 -3.98
N GLY A 99 -13.80 -4.90 -3.57
CA GLY A 99 -13.89 -3.84 -2.58
C GLY A 99 -13.56 -4.28 -1.15
N ASP A 100 -12.97 -5.46 -0.97
CA ASP A 100 -12.54 -5.96 0.33
C ASP A 100 -11.15 -5.43 0.70
N ALA A 101 -10.98 -5.04 1.97
CA ALA A 101 -9.74 -4.45 2.45
C ALA A 101 -8.64 -5.50 2.64
N VAL A 102 -7.50 -5.33 1.96
CA VAL A 102 -6.40 -6.32 1.95
C VAL A 102 -5.25 -5.91 2.86
N ILE A 103 -4.76 -4.67 2.73
CA ILE A 103 -3.59 -4.19 3.49
C ILE A 103 -3.69 -2.70 3.82
N ASP A 104 -3.21 -2.35 5.01
CA ASP A 104 -2.94 -0.98 5.42
C ASP A 104 -1.44 -0.75 5.55
N GLY A 105 -0.97 0.45 5.20
CA GLY A 105 0.43 0.83 5.36
C GLY A 105 0.58 2.32 5.66
N ASP A 106 1.78 2.70 6.07
CA ASP A 106 2.08 4.09 6.42
C ASP A 106 2.46 4.89 5.16
N VAL A 107 2.06 6.16 5.12
CA VAL A 107 2.41 7.08 4.05
C VAL A 107 3.49 8.03 4.53
N THR A 108 4.57 8.15 3.76
CA THR A 108 5.61 9.15 4.02
C THR A 108 5.94 9.94 2.77
N ASP A 109 6.75 10.98 2.94
CA ASP A 109 7.45 11.62 1.83
C ASP A 109 8.55 10.68 1.27
N THR A 110 9.31 11.18 0.31
CA THR A 110 10.40 10.43 -0.32
C THR A 110 11.55 10.08 0.64
N ALA A 111 11.73 10.85 1.72
CA ALA A 111 12.81 10.67 2.69
C ALA A 111 12.45 9.72 3.84
N GLY A 112 11.15 9.45 4.06
CA GLY A 112 10.67 8.54 5.09
C GLY A 112 10.84 7.05 4.76
N ASN A 113 10.34 6.21 5.66
CA ASN A 113 10.39 4.74 5.59
C ASN A 113 8.99 4.11 5.46
N GLY A 114 7.98 4.89 5.06
CA GLY A 114 6.63 4.37 4.84
C GLY A 114 6.56 3.43 3.66
N ASP A 115 5.57 2.53 3.67
CA ASP A 115 5.33 1.56 2.61
C ASP A 115 4.89 2.26 1.32
N LEU A 116 4.17 3.38 1.44
CA LEU A 116 3.83 4.29 0.35
C LEU A 116 4.61 5.60 0.48
N LYS A 117 5.33 5.97 -0.57
CA LYS A 117 6.03 7.25 -0.69
C LYS A 117 5.33 8.14 -1.70
N LEU A 118 5.01 9.35 -1.27
CA LEU A 118 4.50 10.43 -2.11
C LEU A 118 5.57 11.48 -2.33
N SER A 119 5.42 12.27 -3.39
CA SER A 119 6.25 13.47 -3.62
C SER A 119 6.07 14.50 -2.50
N SER A 120 4.87 14.56 -1.90
CA SER A 120 4.52 15.36 -0.74
C SER A 120 3.39 14.67 0.03
N THR A 121 3.47 14.66 1.36
CA THR A 121 2.36 14.20 2.23
C THR A 121 1.29 15.27 2.44
N ALA A 122 1.60 16.54 2.14
CA ALA A 122 0.60 17.59 2.07
C ALA A 122 -0.16 17.46 0.74
N VAL A 123 -1.42 17.04 0.82
CA VAL A 123 -2.32 16.82 -0.31
C VAL A 123 -3.27 18.02 -0.41
N VAL A 124 -3.51 18.48 -1.64
CA VAL A 124 -4.40 19.59 -1.93
C VAL A 124 -5.45 19.14 -2.94
N ALA A 125 -6.73 19.35 -2.63
CA ALA A 125 -7.84 19.02 -3.52
C ALA A 125 -7.65 19.64 -4.91
N GLY A 126 -7.92 18.86 -5.95
CA GLY A 126 -7.75 19.26 -7.36
C GLY A 126 -6.32 19.25 -7.87
N ILE A 127 -5.33 18.89 -7.05
CA ILE A 127 -3.95 18.66 -7.49
C ILE A 127 -3.68 17.16 -7.58
N ASP A 128 -2.92 16.78 -8.61
CA ASP A 128 -2.51 15.39 -8.84
C ASP A 128 -1.62 14.89 -7.70
N VAL A 129 -1.97 13.74 -7.15
CA VAL A 129 -1.14 13.01 -6.19
C VAL A 129 -0.32 11.98 -6.96
N THR A 130 1.00 12.12 -6.92
CA THR A 130 1.93 11.20 -7.57
C THR A 130 2.49 10.20 -6.56
N VAL A 131 2.28 8.91 -6.82
CA VAL A 131 2.92 7.82 -6.10
C VAL A 131 4.35 7.66 -6.60
N VAL A 132 5.32 7.81 -5.69
CA VAL A 132 6.75 7.64 -6.00
C VAL A 132 7.15 6.18 -5.89
N SER A 133 6.70 5.51 -4.83
CA SER A 133 6.87 4.06 -4.65
C SER A 133 5.81 3.53 -3.71
N LEU A 134 5.29 2.34 -4.01
CA LEU A 134 4.46 1.56 -3.10
C LEU A 134 5.09 0.17 -3.00
N THR A 135 5.31 -0.31 -1.78
CA THR A 135 5.99 -1.58 -1.54
C THR A 135 5.29 -2.40 -0.47
N THR A 136 5.37 -3.72 -0.62
CA THR A 136 4.89 -4.69 0.38
C THR A 136 6.09 -5.51 0.83
N THR A 137 6.38 -5.52 2.13
CA THR A 137 7.52 -6.26 2.67
C THR A 137 7.09 -7.21 3.78
N MET A 138 7.50 -8.48 3.66
CA MET A 138 7.32 -9.50 4.69
C MET A 138 8.66 -9.81 5.33
N PRO A 139 8.83 -9.54 6.64
CA PRO A 139 10.14 -9.60 7.28
C PRO A 139 10.63 -11.04 7.42
N LYS A 140 11.95 -11.21 7.25
CA LYS A 140 12.67 -12.44 7.63
C LYS A 140 13.83 -12.11 8.56
N SER A 141 14.35 -13.10 9.24
CA SER A 141 15.60 -12.92 9.99
C SER A 141 16.74 -12.59 9.05
N ALA A 142 17.62 -11.66 9.45
CA ALA A 142 18.85 -11.40 8.71
C ALA A 142 19.61 -12.72 8.53
N ALA A 143 20.10 -12.96 7.31
CA ALA A 143 20.92 -14.12 7.00
C ALA A 143 22.28 -14.03 7.70
#